data_AF-A0A1G2MKG6-F1
#
_entry.id   AF-A0A1G2MKG6-F1
#
_cell.length_a   1.000
_cell.length_b   1.000
_cell.length_c   1.000
_cell.angle_alpha   90.00
_cell.angle_beta   90.00
_cell.angle_gamma   90.00
#
_symmetry.space_group_name_H-M   'P 1'
#
loop_
_entity.id
_entity.type
_entity.pdbx_description
1 polymer ?
#
loop_
_entity_poly.entity_id
_entity_poly.type
_entity_poly.pdbx_seq_one_letter_code
_entity_poly.pdbx_strand_id
1 'polypeptide(L)'
;MDNLLFQRWRFRRSQITGFTLIELLVIISIIALLSSVILASLNSARGQSKNARIKQEVLQIRNQIEFGRTGNNTFNDLKGAATATAGKFVAYYGGFVNSGISVLVTDILNINNMTPANYSGVLSGTDACATRTYSLAAASNGLTIFTDNTATCALATKYAIYASYGPTVGSSGYYCLDSLGNSKTTTTGGIPNNPTVASTCQ
;
A
#
# COMPACT_ATOMS: atom_id res chain seq x y z
N MET A 1 -77.61 -13.63 6.06
CA MET A 1 -76.79 -14.76 5.58
C MET A 1 -76.21 -14.30 4.27
N ASP A 2 -75.12 -13.54 4.35
CA ASP A 2 -74.59 -12.78 3.23
C ASP A 2 -73.54 -13.61 2.51
N ASN A 3 -73.83 -13.88 1.25
CA ASN A 3 -73.08 -14.76 0.36
C ASN A 3 -71.70 -14.16 0.03
N LEU A 4 -70.68 -14.82 0.56
CA LEU A 4 -69.35 -15.09 -0.01
C LEU A 4 -68.99 -14.30 -1.30
N LEU A 5 -68.35 -13.14 -1.12
CA LEU A 5 -67.49 -12.54 -2.14
C LEU A 5 -66.13 -13.26 -2.14
N PHE A 6 -66.05 -14.40 -2.83
CA PHE A 6 -64.77 -15.02 -3.18
C PHE A 6 -64.48 -14.75 -4.65
N GLN A 7 -63.87 -13.59 -4.95
CA GLN A 7 -63.32 -13.31 -6.27
C GLN A 7 -62.12 -14.22 -6.52
N ARG A 8 -62.35 -15.30 -7.28
CA ARG A 8 -61.31 -16.18 -7.82
C ARG A 8 -60.38 -15.38 -8.73
N TRP A 9 -59.22 -15.00 -8.22
CA TRP A 9 -58.08 -14.63 -9.04
C TRP A 9 -57.68 -15.83 -9.90
N ARG A 10 -58.09 -15.83 -11.16
CA ARG A 10 -57.69 -16.82 -12.15
C ARG A 10 -56.28 -16.45 -12.60
N PHE A 11 -55.25 -17.02 -11.98
CA PHE A 11 -53.88 -16.98 -12.50
C PHE A 11 -53.93 -17.51 -13.95
N ARG A 12 -53.80 -16.60 -14.93
CA ARG A 12 -53.52 -17.02 -16.31
C ARG A 12 -52.20 -17.79 -16.25
N ARG A 13 -52.22 -19.08 -16.58
CA ARG A 13 -51.00 -19.85 -16.85
C ARG A 13 -50.28 -19.16 -18.00
N SER A 14 -49.20 -18.44 -17.70
CA SER A 14 -48.22 -18.03 -18.69
C SER A 14 -47.72 -19.31 -19.36
N GLN A 15 -47.81 -19.39 -20.69
CA GLN A 15 -47.24 -20.49 -21.45
C GLN A 15 -45.72 -20.38 -21.30
N ILE A 16 -45.13 -21.22 -20.43
CA ILE A 16 -43.68 -21.35 -20.35
C ILE A 16 -43.25 -22.07 -21.63
N THR A 17 -42.95 -21.31 -22.67
CA THR A 17 -42.25 -21.82 -23.85
C THR A 17 -40.83 -22.20 -23.41
N GLY A 18 -40.46 -23.47 -23.58
CA GLY A 18 -39.13 -23.96 -23.19
C GLY A 18 -38.02 -23.32 -24.03
N PHE A 19 -36.89 -22.99 -23.38
CA PHE A 19 -35.67 -22.57 -24.06
C PHE A 19 -35.10 -23.72 -24.88
N THR A 20 -34.59 -23.42 -26.08
CA THR A 20 -33.85 -24.40 -26.88
C THR A 20 -32.43 -24.59 -26.33
N LEU A 21 -31.88 -25.80 -26.48
CA LEU A 21 -30.49 -26.09 -26.09
C LEU A 21 -29.48 -25.19 -26.81
N ILE A 22 -29.76 -24.83 -28.06
CA ILE A 22 -28.88 -23.97 -28.86
C ILE A 22 -28.90 -22.51 -28.37
N GLU A 23 -30.05 -21.99 -27.95
CA GLU A 23 -30.14 -20.64 -27.38
C GLU A 23 -29.30 -20.52 -26.11
N LEU A 24 -29.40 -21.50 -25.21
CA LEU A 24 -28.60 -21.49 -23.99
C LEU A 24 -27.10 -21.65 -24.30
N LEU A 25 -26.75 -22.51 -25.26
CA LEU A 25 -25.37 -22.76 -25.66
C LEU A 25 -24.70 -21.53 -26.31
N VAL A 26 -25.41 -20.77 -27.14
CA VAL A 26 -24.88 -19.56 -27.78
C VAL A 26 -24.70 -18.42 -26.77
N ILE A 27 -25.58 -18.31 -25.78
CA ILE A 27 -25.50 -17.24 -24.78
C ILE A 27 -24.25 -17.44 -23.90
N ILE A 28 -24.00 -18.66 -23.43
CA ILE A 28 -22.80 -18.92 -22.62
C ILE A 28 -21.51 -18.75 -23.43
N SER A 29 -21.53 -19.03 -24.74
CA SER A 29 -20.34 -18.86 -25.59
C SER A 29 -20.01 -17.38 -25.83
N ILE A 30 -21.03 -16.53 -26.04
CA ILE A 30 -20.83 -15.08 -26.20
C ILE A 30 -20.40 -14.45 -24.87
N ILE A 31 -21.02 -14.81 -23.74
CA ILE A 31 -20.62 -14.31 -22.41
C ILE A 31 -19.17 -14.73 -22.11
N ALA A 32 -18.78 -15.96 -22.45
CA ALA A 32 -17.40 -16.43 -22.29
C ALA A 32 -16.41 -15.58 -23.10
N LEU A 33 -16.72 -15.28 -24.37
CA LEU A 33 -15.88 -14.44 -25.22
C LEU A 33 -15.74 -13.02 -24.65
N LEU A 34 -16.87 -12.37 -24.34
CA LEU A 34 -16.87 -10.98 -23.84
C LEU A 34 -16.20 -10.85 -22.47
N SER A 35 -16.40 -11.83 -21.58
CA SER A 35 -15.80 -11.80 -20.24
C SER A 35 -14.26 -11.88 -20.26
N SER A 36 -13.67 -12.57 -21.25
CA SER A 36 -12.21 -12.69 -21.38
C SER A 36 -11.52 -11.34 -21.62
N VAL A 37 -12.09 -10.49 -22.47
CA VAL A 37 -11.53 -9.17 -22.81
C VAL A 37 -11.65 -8.20 -21.63
N ILE A 38 -12.78 -8.25 -20.91
CA ILE A 38 -13.04 -7.39 -19.75
C ILE A 38 -12.07 -7.70 -18.60
N LEU A 39 -11.73 -8.97 -18.39
CA LEU A 39 -10.87 -9.39 -17.28
C LEU A 39 -9.44 -8.81 -17.39
N ALA A 40 -8.89 -8.73 -18.60
CA ALA A 40 -7.56 -8.15 -18.82
C ALA A 40 -7.52 -6.66 -18.43
N SER A 41 -8.52 -5.88 -18.85
CA SER A 41 -8.66 -4.46 -18.52
C SER A 41 -8.89 -4.24 -17.02
N LEU A 42 -9.71 -5.09 -16.39
CA LEU A 42 -10.01 -4.99 -14.96
C LEU A 42 -8.78 -5.27 -14.09
N ASN A 43 -7.92 -6.23 -14.47
CA ASN A 43 -6.71 -6.54 -13.73
C ASN A 43 -5.71 -5.38 -13.72
N SER A 44 -5.51 -4.71 -14.87
CA SER A 44 -4.68 -3.50 -14.96
C SER A 44 -5.26 -2.35 -14.13
N ALA A 45 -6.58 -2.11 -14.24
CA ALA A 45 -7.27 -1.07 -13.48
C ALA A 45 -7.15 -1.27 -11.96
N ARG A 46 -7.25 -2.52 -11.48
CA ARG A 46 -7.05 -2.88 -10.07
C ARG A 46 -5.60 -2.62 -9.60
N GLY A 47 -4.61 -2.89 -10.45
CA GLY A 47 -3.21 -2.57 -10.14
C GLY A 47 -3.01 -1.06 -9.97
N GLN A 48 -3.57 -0.27 -10.89
CA GLN A 48 -3.48 1.20 -10.82
C GLN A 48 -4.23 1.77 -9.61
N SER A 49 -5.40 1.22 -9.25
CA SER A 49 -6.14 1.66 -8.08
C SER A 49 -5.38 1.38 -6.77
N LYS A 50 -4.69 0.23 -6.68
CA LYS A 50 -3.79 -0.07 -5.56
C LYS A 50 -2.66 0.95 -5.46
N ASN A 51 -1.99 1.25 -6.57
CA ASN A 51 -0.90 2.22 -6.61
C ASN A 51 -1.38 3.65 -6.25
N ALA A 52 -2.58 4.03 -6.67
CA ALA A 52 -3.20 5.30 -6.27
C ALA A 52 -3.48 5.36 -4.76
N ARG A 53 -3.98 4.26 -4.18
CA ARG A 53 -4.18 4.14 -2.72
C ARG A 53 -2.86 4.29 -1.96
N ILE A 54 -1.79 3.63 -2.42
CA ILE A 54 -0.45 3.76 -1.83
C ILE A 54 0.01 5.22 -1.83
N LYS A 55 -0.17 5.97 -2.93
CA LYS A 55 0.16 7.40 -2.97
C LYS A 55 -0.59 8.21 -1.92
N GLN A 56 -1.89 7.94 -1.73
CA GLN A 56 -2.72 8.64 -0.74
C GLN A 56 -2.30 8.30 0.69
N GLU A 57 -2.04 7.04 1.00
CA GLU A 57 -1.59 6.62 2.33
C GLU A 57 -0.20 7.18 2.66
N VAL A 58 0.71 7.27 1.67
CA VAL A 58 2.02 7.94 1.86
C VAL A 58 1.85 9.42 2.19
N LEU A 59 0.91 10.12 1.55
CA LEU A 59 0.59 11.51 1.89
C LEU A 59 0.02 11.62 3.32
N GLN A 60 -0.81 10.67 3.73
CA GLN A 60 -1.33 10.63 5.11
C GLN A 60 -0.21 10.37 6.12
N ILE A 61 0.73 9.47 5.82
CA ILE A 61 1.92 9.23 6.67
C ILE A 61 2.70 10.53 6.82
N ARG A 62 2.97 11.25 5.72
CA ARG A 62 3.63 12.56 5.76
C ARG A 62 2.90 13.52 6.70
N ASN A 63 1.59 13.66 6.57
CA ASN A 63 0.80 14.55 7.42
C ASN A 63 0.90 14.17 8.91
N GLN A 64 0.90 12.88 9.23
CA GLN A 64 1.07 12.39 10.61
C GLN A 64 2.48 12.69 11.16
N ILE A 65 3.52 12.50 10.34
CA ILE A 65 4.90 12.84 10.71
C ILE A 65 5.04 14.35 10.94
N GLU A 66 4.52 15.17 10.03
CA GLU A 66 4.57 16.63 10.15
C GLU A 66 3.77 17.15 11.33
N PHE A 67 2.67 16.49 11.70
CA PHE A 67 1.91 16.80 12.91
C PHE A 67 2.75 16.56 14.19
N GLY A 68 3.61 15.53 14.18
CA GLY A 68 4.55 15.23 15.25
C GLY A 68 5.82 16.09 15.28
N ARG A 69 5.92 17.13 14.43
CA ARG A 69 7.11 17.99 14.36
C ARG A 69 7.26 18.82 15.64
N THR A 70 8.43 18.71 16.25
CA THR A 70 8.80 19.46 17.46
C THR A 70 9.31 20.86 17.12
N GLY A 71 9.40 21.74 18.11
CA GLY A 71 9.88 23.12 17.94
C GLY A 71 11.30 23.25 17.39
N ASN A 72 12.12 22.20 17.48
CA ASN A 72 13.48 22.15 16.94
C ASN A 72 13.54 21.63 15.50
N ASN A 73 12.42 21.59 14.76
CA ASN A 73 12.29 20.98 13.43
C ASN A 73 12.73 19.50 13.40
N THR A 74 12.55 18.80 14.52
CA THR A 74 12.86 17.38 14.66
C THR A 74 11.59 16.54 14.79
N PHE A 75 11.65 15.29 14.33
CA PHE A 75 10.51 14.36 14.34
C PHE A 75 10.72 13.25 15.36
N ASN A 76 9.84 13.18 16.38
CA ASN A 76 9.94 12.18 17.46
C ASN A 76 9.70 10.75 16.95
N ASP A 77 8.81 10.59 15.97
CA ASP A 77 8.50 9.31 15.32
C ASP A 77 9.64 8.78 14.45
N LEU A 78 10.61 9.62 14.08
CA LEU A 78 11.69 9.28 13.15
C LEU A 78 13.05 9.22 13.85
N LYS A 79 13.05 8.57 15.01
CA LYS A 79 14.28 8.32 15.76
C LYS A 79 15.15 7.28 15.04
N GLY A 80 16.44 7.58 14.96
CA GLY A 80 17.41 6.79 14.17
C GLY A 80 17.69 5.47 14.87
N ALA A 81 17.31 4.35 14.25
CA ALA A 81 17.33 3.05 14.91
C ALA A 81 18.04 1.94 14.10
N ALA A 82 18.21 2.09 12.78
CA ALA A 82 18.88 1.08 11.97
C ALA A 82 19.84 1.71 10.95
N THR A 83 21.03 1.11 10.80
CA THR A 83 22.00 1.50 9.75
C THR A 83 21.89 0.53 8.58
N ALA A 84 21.63 1.07 7.39
CA ALA A 84 21.47 0.35 6.13
C ALA A 84 22.80 -0.16 5.55
N THR A 85 23.85 0.63 5.78
CA THR A 85 25.28 0.52 5.50
C THR A 85 25.85 1.91 5.89
N ALA A 86 27.11 2.01 6.32
CA ALA A 86 27.72 3.18 6.98
C ALA A 86 27.08 4.56 6.66
N GLY A 87 26.49 5.21 7.68
CA GLY A 87 26.05 6.60 7.62
C GLY A 87 24.65 6.87 7.05
N LYS A 88 23.82 5.83 6.80
CA LYS A 88 22.44 5.99 6.34
C LYS A 88 21.45 5.34 7.30
N PHE A 89 20.44 6.11 7.71
CA PHE A 89 19.48 5.71 8.72
C PHE A 89 18.09 5.50 8.14
N VAL A 90 17.36 4.56 8.74
CA VAL A 90 15.95 4.28 8.46
C VAL A 90 15.17 4.41 9.76
N ALA A 91 13.97 4.99 9.68
CA ALA A 91 13.05 5.02 10.81
C ALA A 91 12.56 3.61 11.15
N TYR A 92 12.53 3.26 12.43
CA TYR A 92 12.17 1.91 12.85
C TYR A 92 10.65 1.74 13.01
N TYR A 93 10.09 0.68 12.42
CA TYR A 93 8.63 0.42 12.44
C TYR A 93 8.05 0.36 13.87
N GLY A 94 8.72 -0.31 14.81
CA GLY A 94 8.27 -0.39 16.20
C GLY A 94 8.61 0.85 17.04
N GLY A 95 9.25 1.86 16.45
CA GLY A 95 9.69 3.09 17.11
C GLY A 95 8.76 4.28 16.88
N PHE A 96 7.71 4.13 16.07
CA PHE A 96 6.69 5.16 15.90
C PHE A 96 5.94 5.35 17.22
N VAL A 97 5.91 6.59 17.71
CA VAL A 97 5.19 6.98 18.93
C VAL A 97 3.71 7.18 18.61
N ASN A 98 3.42 7.71 17.41
CA ASN A 98 2.08 7.82 16.86
C ASN A 98 1.65 6.50 16.21
N SER A 99 0.73 5.78 16.86
CA SER A 99 0.16 4.53 16.34
C SER A 99 -0.48 4.67 14.95
N GLY A 100 -0.98 5.85 14.59
CA GLY A 100 -1.53 6.14 13.27
C GLY A 100 -0.52 5.95 12.13
N ILE A 101 0.76 6.28 12.36
CA ILE A 101 1.82 6.02 11.37
C ILE A 101 1.99 4.50 11.17
N SER A 102 2.03 3.73 12.26
CA SER A 102 2.19 2.27 12.20
C SER A 102 1.02 1.57 11.49
N VAL A 103 -0.21 2.07 11.66
CA VAL A 103 -1.41 1.56 10.96
C VAL A 103 -1.31 1.84 9.47
N LEU A 104 -1.01 3.07 9.06
CA LEU A 104 -0.88 3.45 7.66
C LEU A 104 0.25 2.68 6.96
N VAL A 105 1.39 2.50 7.63
CA VAL A 105 2.49 1.69 7.11
C VAL A 105 2.04 0.24 6.90
N THR A 106 1.33 -0.34 7.87
CA THR A 106 0.82 -1.71 7.77
C THR A 106 -0.20 -1.85 6.65
N ASP A 107 -1.08 -0.87 6.47
CA ASP A 107 -2.07 -0.86 5.39
C ASP A 107 -1.41 -0.84 4.01
N ILE A 108 -0.38 -0.03 3.80
CA ILE A 108 0.37 0.00 2.55
C ILE A 108 1.02 -1.37 2.26
N LEU A 109 1.62 -1.99 3.28
CA LEU A 109 2.23 -3.31 3.14
C LEU A 109 1.17 -4.37 2.78
N ASN A 110 0.01 -4.33 3.44
CA ASN A 110 -1.09 -5.26 3.19
C ASN A 110 -1.66 -5.15 1.76
N ILE A 111 -1.63 -3.96 1.12
CA ILE A 111 -2.06 -3.77 -0.29
C ILE A 111 -1.29 -4.69 -1.25
N ASN A 112 -0.01 -4.90 -0.95
CA ASN A 112 0.92 -5.73 -1.72
C ASN A 112 1.08 -7.13 -1.11
N ASN A 113 0.16 -7.56 -0.24
CA ASN A 113 0.18 -8.87 0.44
C ASN A 113 1.43 -9.06 1.32
N MET A 114 1.90 -7.98 1.93
CA MET A 114 3.08 -7.97 2.80
C MET A 114 2.68 -7.71 4.25
N THR A 115 3.51 -8.17 5.17
CA THR A 115 3.36 -7.91 6.60
C THR A 115 4.34 -6.81 7.04
N PRO A 116 4.24 -6.28 8.28
CA PRO A 116 5.27 -5.40 8.85
C PRO A 116 6.69 -5.96 8.78
N ALA A 117 6.82 -7.28 8.60
CA ALA A 117 8.07 -7.95 8.29
C ALA A 117 8.63 -7.64 6.87
N ASN A 118 8.05 -6.70 6.15
CA ASN A 118 8.59 -6.23 4.87
C ASN A 118 8.67 -4.71 4.81
N TYR A 119 8.38 -4.04 5.93
CA TYR A 119 8.94 -2.72 6.15
C TYR A 119 10.45 -2.90 6.28
N SER A 120 11.22 -2.03 5.63
CA SER A 120 12.69 -2.00 5.64
C SER A 120 13.28 -2.63 6.90
N GLY A 121 13.67 -3.89 6.80
CA GLY A 121 14.36 -4.57 7.88
C GLY A 121 13.54 -4.74 9.11
N VAL A 122 12.74 -5.80 9.09
CA VAL A 122 12.20 -6.41 10.28
C VAL A 122 13.31 -6.64 11.28
N LEU A 123 13.23 -5.92 12.37
CA LEU A 123 13.79 -6.36 13.63
C LEU A 123 12.80 -6.00 14.71
N SER A 124 11.87 -6.90 14.99
CA SER A 124 10.99 -6.84 16.15
C SER A 124 11.79 -6.53 17.42
N GLY A 125 11.40 -5.50 18.16
CA GLY A 125 12.06 -5.02 19.38
C GLY A 125 11.47 -3.70 19.87
N THR A 126 11.62 -3.36 21.15
CA THR A 126 10.99 -2.18 21.76
C THR A 126 11.84 -0.91 21.70
N ASP A 127 13.12 -1.04 21.33
CA ASP A 127 14.08 0.01 21.63
C ASP A 127 14.48 0.77 20.37
N ALA A 128 13.88 1.95 20.18
CA ALA A 128 14.13 2.93 19.11
C ALA A 128 15.56 3.53 19.11
N CYS A 129 16.50 2.86 19.77
CA CYS A 129 17.80 3.37 20.18
C CYS A 129 18.96 2.39 20.09
N ALA A 130 18.70 1.13 19.72
CA ALA A 130 19.77 0.14 19.61
C ALA A 130 20.52 0.28 18.27
N THR A 131 21.84 0.16 18.28
CA THR A 131 22.63 -0.02 17.06
C THR A 131 22.29 -1.37 16.45
N ARG A 132 21.45 -1.38 15.40
CA ARG A 132 21.10 -2.61 14.68
C ARG A 132 21.48 -2.47 13.22
N THR A 133 22.23 -3.44 12.72
CA THR A 133 22.62 -3.53 11.31
C THR A 133 21.47 -4.13 10.53
N TYR A 134 20.99 -3.42 9.51
CA TYR A 134 20.00 -3.95 8.58
C TYR A 134 20.65 -4.23 7.21
N SER A 135 20.28 -5.34 6.57
CA SER A 135 20.58 -5.60 5.17
C SER A 135 19.37 -5.25 4.31
N LEU A 136 19.40 -4.10 3.63
CA LEU A 136 18.41 -3.75 2.61
C LEU A 136 18.42 -4.80 1.50
N ALA A 137 17.61 -5.85 1.63
CA ALA A 137 17.29 -6.72 0.51
C ALA A 137 16.43 -5.88 -0.46
N ALA A 138 17.09 -5.25 -1.44
CA ALA A 138 16.54 -4.27 -2.38
C ALA A 138 15.30 -4.76 -3.16
N ALA A 139 14.98 -6.05 -3.12
CA ALA A 139 13.91 -6.67 -3.87
C ALA A 139 12.66 -7.05 -3.05
N SER A 140 12.67 -6.92 -1.71
CA SER A 140 11.58 -7.44 -0.86
C SER A 140 10.92 -6.40 0.05
N ASN A 141 11.42 -5.16 0.07
CA ASN A 141 10.85 -4.11 0.90
C ASN A 141 9.64 -3.47 0.25
N GLY A 142 8.55 -3.40 1.00
CA GLY A 142 7.28 -2.81 0.56
C GLY A 142 7.19 -1.33 0.91
N LEU A 143 7.84 -0.93 1.99
CA LEU A 143 7.90 0.46 2.44
C LEU A 143 9.19 0.70 3.23
N THR A 144 9.76 1.89 3.10
CA THR A 144 10.96 2.32 3.82
C THR A 144 10.91 3.82 4.06
N ILE A 145 11.18 4.28 5.29
CA ILE A 145 11.34 5.71 5.58
C ILE A 145 12.81 5.97 5.87
N PHE A 146 13.51 6.58 4.92
CA PHE A 146 14.89 7.02 5.12
C PHE A 146 14.90 8.35 5.85
N THR A 147 15.92 8.54 6.67
CA THR A 147 16.06 9.73 7.52
C THR A 147 17.48 10.26 7.47
N ASP A 148 17.64 11.55 7.76
CA ASP A 148 18.93 12.25 7.75
C ASP A 148 19.71 12.18 9.06
N ASN A 149 19.35 11.26 9.95
CA ASN A 149 19.98 11.12 11.25
C ASN A 149 21.49 10.91 11.06
N THR A 150 22.27 11.39 12.01
CA THR A 150 23.73 11.27 11.98
C THR A 150 24.24 10.28 13.02
N ALA A 151 23.37 9.83 13.92
CA ALA A 151 23.66 8.86 14.98
C ALA A 151 22.40 8.07 15.35
N THR A 152 22.60 6.95 16.02
CA THR A 152 21.52 6.22 16.71
C THR A 152 20.88 7.14 17.75
N CYS A 153 19.57 6.99 17.95
CA CYS A 153 18.76 7.83 18.84
C CYS A 153 18.67 9.32 18.50
N ALA A 154 19.37 9.83 17.49
CA ALA A 154 19.16 11.19 17.03
C ALA A 154 17.74 11.32 16.47
N LEU A 155 17.17 12.52 16.52
CA LEU A 155 15.92 12.82 15.84
C LEU A 155 16.21 13.27 14.41
N ALA A 156 15.43 12.80 13.45
CA ALA A 156 15.52 13.25 12.06
C ALA A 156 15.09 14.72 11.96
N THR A 157 15.74 15.48 11.07
CA THR A 157 15.27 16.80 10.62
C THR A 157 14.67 16.75 9.22
N LYS A 158 14.99 15.71 8.46
CA LYS A 158 14.44 15.46 7.12
C LYS A 158 14.26 13.96 6.89
N TYR A 159 13.33 13.62 6.02
CA TYR A 159 12.99 12.23 5.73
C TYR A 159 12.49 12.07 4.31
N ALA A 160 12.50 10.83 3.83
CA ALA A 160 11.87 10.44 2.59
C ALA A 160 11.18 9.08 2.75
N ILE A 161 9.90 9.03 2.42
CA ILE A 161 9.05 7.84 2.45
C ILE A 161 9.11 7.21 1.06
N TYR A 162 9.46 5.92 1.00
CA TYR A 162 9.46 5.12 -0.22
C TYR A 162 8.47 3.98 -0.05
N ALA A 163 7.55 3.81 -1.00
CA ALA A 163 6.57 2.74 -1.01
C ALA A 163 6.60 2.01 -2.36
N SER A 164 6.78 0.70 -2.33
CA SER A 164 6.82 -0.13 -3.53
C SER A 164 5.42 -0.27 -4.14
N TYR A 165 5.36 -0.30 -5.46
CA TYR A 165 4.15 -0.72 -6.16
C TYR A 165 4.08 -2.23 -6.30
N GLY A 166 2.85 -2.71 -6.51
CA GLY A 166 2.57 -4.07 -6.96
C GLY A 166 2.44 -4.13 -8.49
N PRO A 167 2.24 -5.33 -9.07
CA PRO A 167 1.98 -6.60 -8.37
C PRO A 167 3.21 -7.29 -7.77
N THR A 168 4.42 -6.90 -8.18
CA THR A 168 5.66 -7.52 -7.70
C THR A 168 6.55 -6.45 -7.07
N VAL A 169 6.56 -6.42 -5.74
CA VAL A 169 7.48 -5.55 -5.00
C VAL A 169 8.93 -5.81 -5.39
N GLY A 170 9.72 -4.75 -5.47
CA GLY A 170 11.10 -4.83 -5.98
C GLY A 170 11.23 -4.77 -7.51
N SER A 171 10.14 -4.87 -8.27
CA SER A 171 10.17 -4.86 -9.74
C SER A 171 9.17 -3.88 -10.37
N SER A 172 7.97 -3.73 -9.77
CA SER A 172 6.91 -2.87 -10.28
C SER A 172 7.11 -1.36 -10.03
N GLY A 173 8.29 -0.96 -9.55
CA GLY A 173 8.60 0.42 -9.25
C GLY A 173 8.19 0.84 -7.84
N TYR A 174 8.33 2.13 -7.56
CA TYR A 174 8.02 2.71 -6.26
C TYR A 174 7.57 4.17 -6.39
N TYR A 175 6.84 4.61 -5.37
CA TYR A 175 6.58 6.01 -5.10
C TYR A 175 7.51 6.49 -4.00
N CYS A 176 8.04 7.70 -4.13
CA CYS A 176 8.64 8.37 -3.00
C CYS A 176 8.00 9.74 -2.77
N LEU A 177 8.05 10.17 -1.52
CA LEU A 177 7.66 11.50 -1.07
C LEU A 177 8.63 11.96 0.01
N ASP A 178 9.23 13.14 -0.16
CA ASP A 178 10.17 13.71 0.82
C ASP A 178 9.52 14.71 1.78
N SER A 179 10.25 15.11 2.81
CA SER A 179 9.80 16.06 3.83
C SER A 179 9.53 17.47 3.26
N LEU A 180 10.18 17.84 2.15
CA LEU A 180 9.94 19.10 1.43
C LEU A 180 8.68 19.04 0.56
N GLY A 181 8.19 17.84 0.27
CA GLY A 181 6.98 17.60 -0.52
C GLY A 181 7.24 17.32 -1.99
N ASN A 182 8.50 17.16 -2.38
CA ASN A 182 8.79 16.62 -3.69
C ASN A 182 8.46 15.14 -3.70
N SER A 183 7.90 14.69 -4.82
CA SER A 183 7.57 13.30 -5.03
C SER A 183 8.15 12.81 -6.34
N LYS A 184 8.40 11.51 -6.40
CA LYS A 184 8.81 10.86 -7.64
C LYS A 184 8.15 9.50 -7.74
N THR A 185 7.77 9.15 -8.95
CA THR A 185 7.29 7.82 -9.29
C THR A 185 8.30 7.17 -10.23
N THR A 186 8.76 5.99 -9.85
CA THR A 186 9.56 5.11 -10.70
C THR A 186 8.69 3.91 -11.05
N THR A 187 8.63 3.52 -12.33
CA THR A 187 7.74 2.44 -12.82
C THR A 187 8.42 1.08 -12.90
N THR A 188 9.71 0.99 -12.58
CA THR A 188 10.52 -0.24 -12.65
C THR A 188 11.51 -0.31 -11.49
N GLY A 189 11.79 -1.51 -11.00
CA GLY A 189 12.79 -1.76 -9.96
C GLY A 189 12.24 -1.57 -8.54
N GLY A 190 13.13 -1.75 -7.57
CA GLY A 190 12.81 -1.71 -6.14
C GLY A 190 13.18 -0.39 -5.48
N ILE A 191 12.75 -0.26 -4.22
CA ILE A 191 13.18 0.85 -3.36
C ILE A 191 14.72 0.84 -3.29
N PRO A 192 15.39 1.99 -3.48
CA PRO A 192 16.85 2.06 -3.46
C PRO A 192 17.41 1.58 -2.12
N ASN A 193 18.46 0.77 -2.17
CA ASN A 193 19.18 0.28 -0.98
C ASN A 193 20.14 1.30 -0.37
N ASN A 194 20.48 2.37 -1.08
CA ASN A 194 21.31 3.44 -0.55
C ASN A 194 21.02 4.74 -1.31
N PRO A 195 19.98 5.49 -0.92
CA PRO A 195 19.76 6.79 -1.52
C PRO A 195 20.96 7.71 -1.19
N THR A 196 21.55 8.29 -2.24
CA THR A 196 22.69 9.22 -2.16
C THR A 196 22.41 10.37 -1.20
N VAL A 197 21.15 10.82 -1.12
CA VAL A 197 20.63 11.69 -0.06
C VAL A 197 19.46 10.99 0.62
N ALA A 198 19.60 10.70 1.92
CA ALA A 198 18.63 9.90 2.68
C ALA A 198 17.26 10.58 2.85
N SER A 199 17.17 11.88 2.58
CA SER A 199 15.98 12.69 2.84
C SER A 199 15.35 13.31 1.60
N THR A 200 15.74 12.88 0.40
CA THR A 200 15.12 13.35 -0.85
C THR A 200 14.71 12.20 -1.73
N CYS A 201 13.66 12.45 -2.52
CA CYS A 201 13.26 11.59 -3.62
C CYS A 201 14.34 11.53 -4.72
N GLN A 202 14.75 10.31 -5.09
CA GLN A 202 15.88 10.08 -6.01
C GLN A 202 15.45 9.67 -7.40
#